data_AF-M1B311-F1
#
_entry.id   AF-M1B311-F1
#
_cell.length_a   1.000
_cell.length_b   1.000
_cell.length_c   1.000
_cell.angle_alpha   90.00
_cell.angle_beta   90.00
_cell.angle_gamma   90.00
#
_symmetry.space_group_name_H-M   'P 1'
#
loop_
_entity.id
_entity.type
_entity.pdbx_description
1 polymer ?
#
loop_
_entity_poly.entity_id
_entity_poly.type
_entity_poly.pdbx_seq_one_letter_code
_entity_poly.pdbx_strand_id
1 'polypeptide(L)'
;MNRSIAGVLFLIALSLNVSVSESRNFLKLPSEGSRFFDADENDSVGTRWAILLAGSNGYWNYRHQADICHAYQLLKKGGLKDENIVVFMYDDIANNEENPRQGVIINSPHGEDVYKGVPKDYTGDDVTVNNFLAALLGNKTAITGGSGKVVDSGPNDHIFIFYSDHGGAGVIGMPTDPYLYANDLIDALKKKHASGTYKSLVFYLEACESGSMFEGLLPEGLNIYATTASNADESSWGTYCPGEFPSPPIEYGTCLGDLYSISWMEDSERHNLRTETLKQQYHLVKERTASGNPAYGSHVMQYGDVHLSKDVLFLYMGTDPANDNSTFMDDNSMRVSKAVNQRDADLVHFWYKFHKAPEGSVRKTEAQKQLNEAISHRMHLDNSIALVGKLLFGIKKGPEVLTSVRPAGQPLVDDWDCLKSYVSTPTPFSSISFEFSCG
;
A
#
# COMPACT_ATOMS: atom_id res chain seq x y z
N MET A 1 -14.63 -83.31 -28.17
CA MET A 1 -15.66 -82.29 -28.49
C MET A 1 -15.91 -81.47 -27.24
N ASN A 2 -15.59 -80.17 -27.30
CA ASN A 2 -16.07 -79.02 -26.50
C ASN A 2 -16.08 -79.13 -24.96
N ARG A 3 -15.58 -78.18 -24.17
CA ARG A 3 -15.08 -76.80 -24.39
C ARG A 3 -14.32 -76.35 -23.13
N SER A 4 -13.31 -75.53 -23.35
CA SER A 4 -12.50 -74.79 -22.38
C SER A 4 -13.29 -73.78 -21.53
N ILE A 5 -12.80 -73.43 -20.33
CA ILE A 5 -12.12 -72.15 -19.99
C ILE A 5 -11.74 -72.14 -18.51
N ALA A 6 -10.55 -71.62 -18.23
CA ALA A 6 -9.83 -71.56 -16.97
C ALA A 6 -10.23 -70.38 -16.06
N GLY A 7 -9.83 -70.45 -14.78
CA GLY A 7 -9.78 -69.30 -13.87
C GLY A 7 -9.54 -69.70 -12.41
N VAL A 8 -8.33 -69.50 -11.92
CA VAL A 8 -7.81 -69.84 -10.58
C VAL A 8 -8.08 -68.70 -9.59
N LEU A 9 -8.42 -68.98 -8.31
CA LEU A 9 -7.74 -68.43 -7.11
C LEU A 9 -8.39 -68.80 -5.76
N PHE A 10 -7.50 -68.88 -4.78
CA PHE A 10 -7.58 -69.31 -3.38
C PHE A 10 -8.73 -68.74 -2.52
N LEU A 11 -9.27 -69.58 -1.63
CA LEU A 11 -10.08 -69.20 -0.46
C LEU A 11 -9.36 -69.65 0.82
N ILE A 12 -9.00 -68.69 1.69
CA ILE A 12 -8.51 -68.95 3.05
C ILE A 12 -9.56 -68.48 4.07
N ALA A 13 -10.03 -69.47 4.83
CA ALA A 13 -10.66 -69.52 6.15
C ALA A 13 -11.35 -68.28 6.77
N LEU A 14 -12.64 -68.45 7.04
CA LEU A 14 -13.38 -67.84 8.16
C LEU A 14 -12.94 -68.49 9.49
N SER A 15 -12.78 -67.69 10.54
CA SER A 15 -13.24 -68.08 11.88
C SER A 15 -13.72 -66.84 12.65
N LEU A 16 -14.96 -66.95 13.13
CA LEU A 16 -15.67 -66.02 13.99
C LEU A 16 -15.24 -66.25 15.45
N ASN A 17 -15.14 -65.18 16.24
CA ASN A 17 -15.53 -65.23 17.65
C ASN A 17 -16.10 -63.88 18.08
N VAL A 18 -17.32 -63.96 18.63
CA VAL A 18 -18.13 -62.89 19.19
C VAL A 18 -17.78 -62.75 20.67
N SER A 19 -17.70 -61.53 21.20
CA SER A 19 -18.17 -61.25 22.55
C SER A 19 -18.70 -59.81 22.67
N VAL A 20 -19.82 -59.69 23.37
CA VAL A 20 -20.74 -58.56 23.45
C VAL A 20 -20.37 -57.62 24.60
N SER A 21 -20.85 -56.38 24.46
CA SER A 21 -20.69 -55.17 25.25
C SER A 21 -20.76 -55.29 26.79
N GLU A 22 -20.08 -54.37 27.45
CA GLU A 22 -20.64 -53.63 28.57
C GLU A 22 -20.25 -52.15 28.51
N SER A 23 -21.27 -51.29 28.40
CA SER A 23 -21.18 -49.83 28.43
C SER A 23 -21.40 -49.33 29.85
N ARG A 24 -20.43 -48.59 30.41
CA ARG A 24 -20.69 -47.61 31.48
C ARG A 24 -19.78 -46.39 31.34
N ASN A 25 -20.44 -45.29 30.97
CA ASN A 25 -19.93 -43.92 31.01
C ASN A 25 -19.46 -43.55 32.43
N PHE A 26 -18.27 -42.99 32.54
CA PHE A 26 -17.93 -42.04 33.59
C PHE A 26 -17.56 -40.71 32.94
N LEU A 27 -18.45 -39.74 33.10
CA LEU A 27 -18.26 -38.32 32.78
C LEU A 27 -17.05 -37.78 33.56
N LYS A 28 -16.07 -37.22 32.84
CA LYS A 28 -15.02 -36.37 33.41
C LYS A 28 -15.25 -34.93 32.94
N LEU A 29 -15.23 -33.99 33.89
CA LEU A 29 -15.53 -32.57 33.71
C LEU A 29 -14.52 -31.85 32.79
N PRO A 30 -14.94 -30.79 32.07
CA PRO A 30 -14.10 -30.03 31.17
C PRO A 30 -13.30 -28.96 31.95
N SER A 31 -12.14 -29.32 32.50
CA SER A 31 -11.21 -28.30 33.02
C SER A 31 -9.72 -28.65 32.88
N GLU A 32 -9.38 -29.66 32.08
CA GLU A 32 -7.98 -30.04 31.81
C GLU A 32 -7.68 -30.19 30.30
N GLY A 33 -8.59 -29.72 29.43
CA GLY A 33 -8.42 -29.73 27.97
C GLY A 33 -7.80 -28.46 27.38
N SER A 34 -7.53 -27.42 28.18
CA SER A 34 -7.11 -26.09 27.68
C SER A 34 -5.59 -25.85 27.73
N ARG A 35 -4.76 -26.89 27.86
CA ARG A 35 -3.29 -26.75 27.85
C ARG A 35 -2.58 -27.62 26.81
N PHE A 36 -3.33 -28.30 25.95
CA PHE A 36 -2.77 -29.22 24.94
C PHE A 36 -3.13 -28.85 23.48
N PHE A 37 -3.79 -27.71 23.25
CA PHE A 37 -4.10 -27.22 21.90
C PHE A 37 -3.32 -25.96 21.47
N ASP A 38 -2.45 -25.42 22.32
CA ASP A 38 -1.75 -24.14 22.03
C ASP A 38 -0.30 -24.27 21.55
N ALA A 39 0.17 -25.46 21.17
CA ALA A 39 1.59 -25.67 20.89
C ALA A 39 1.99 -26.15 19.49
N ASP A 40 1.08 -26.55 18.58
CA ASP A 40 1.51 -27.21 17.32
C ASP A 40 0.73 -26.87 16.03
N GLU A 41 -0.27 -25.97 16.03
CA GLU A 41 -0.90 -25.52 14.76
C GLU A 41 -0.22 -24.31 14.11
N ASN A 42 0.58 -23.56 14.87
CA ASN A 42 1.23 -22.32 14.43
C ASN A 42 2.56 -22.54 13.68
N ASP A 43 3.10 -23.76 13.70
CA ASP A 43 4.32 -24.14 12.97
C ASP A 43 4.07 -24.40 11.46
N SER A 44 2.82 -24.25 10.99
CA SER A 44 2.44 -24.49 9.59
C SER A 44 2.36 -23.22 8.72
N VAL A 45 2.38 -22.03 9.33
CA VAL A 45 2.35 -20.72 8.66
C VAL A 45 3.75 -20.11 8.74
N GLY A 46 4.41 -19.87 7.59
CA GLY A 46 5.72 -19.23 7.57
C GLY A 46 5.72 -17.83 8.18
N THR A 47 6.91 -17.23 8.29
CA THR A 47 7.06 -15.92 8.89
C THR A 47 6.32 -14.86 8.08
N ARG A 48 5.66 -13.92 8.78
CA ARG A 48 5.02 -12.74 8.18
C ARG A 48 6.00 -11.59 8.15
N TRP A 49 6.29 -11.10 6.95
CA TRP A 49 7.15 -9.96 6.71
C TRP A 49 6.36 -8.77 6.21
N ALA A 50 6.81 -7.57 6.50
CA ALA A 50 6.25 -6.36 5.94
C ALA A 50 7.29 -5.33 5.51
N ILE A 51 6.97 -4.58 4.46
CA ILE A 51 7.68 -3.34 4.08
C ILE A 51 6.65 -2.22 4.03
N LEU A 52 6.89 -1.16 4.80
CA LEU A 52 6.03 0.02 4.87
C LEU A 52 6.82 1.23 4.37
N LEU A 53 6.33 1.94 3.35
CA LEU A 53 7.05 3.03 2.69
C LEU A 53 6.19 4.28 2.49
N ALA A 54 6.59 5.38 3.13
CA ALA A 54 6.09 6.72 2.84
C ALA A 54 7.02 7.38 1.82
N GLY A 55 6.50 7.69 0.64
CA GLY A 55 7.28 8.22 -0.49
C GLY A 55 7.57 9.72 -0.45
N SER A 56 7.13 10.45 0.59
CA SER A 56 7.30 11.91 0.67
C SER A 56 7.80 12.43 2.02
N ASN A 57 8.14 13.70 1.99
CA ASN A 57 8.54 14.54 3.11
C ASN A 57 7.71 15.85 3.14
N GLY A 58 7.97 16.66 4.15
CA GLY A 58 7.32 17.95 4.38
C GLY A 58 6.02 17.81 5.16
N TYR A 59 5.73 18.80 6.01
CA TYR A 59 4.56 18.75 6.90
C TYR A 59 3.21 18.79 6.14
N TRP A 60 3.18 19.31 4.92
CA TRP A 60 2.01 19.21 4.03
C TRP A 60 1.68 17.76 3.65
N ASN A 61 2.67 16.87 3.65
CA ASN A 61 2.54 15.43 3.38
C ASN A 61 2.43 14.56 4.65
N TYR A 62 2.06 15.17 5.79
CA TYR A 62 1.87 14.49 7.07
C TYR A 62 1.16 13.13 6.96
N ARG A 63 0.08 13.09 6.16
CA ARG A 63 -0.79 11.93 5.92
C ARG A 63 -0.05 10.65 5.55
N HIS A 64 0.96 10.73 4.68
CA HIS A 64 1.65 9.54 4.17
C HIS A 64 2.50 8.85 5.24
N GLN A 65 3.23 9.63 6.06
CA GLN A 65 3.99 9.05 7.18
C GLN A 65 3.05 8.62 8.33
N ALA A 66 1.92 9.31 8.51
CA ALA A 66 0.89 8.89 9.46
C ALA A 66 0.27 7.54 9.08
N ASP A 67 0.00 7.32 7.78
CA ASP A 67 -0.49 6.03 7.27
C ASP A 67 0.49 4.89 7.55
N ILE A 68 1.78 5.11 7.27
CA ILE A 68 2.83 4.12 7.54
C ILE A 68 2.97 3.82 9.03
N CYS A 69 2.92 4.85 9.88
CA CYS A 69 2.94 4.67 11.33
C CYS A 69 1.73 3.85 11.80
N HIS A 70 0.53 4.14 11.28
CA HIS A 70 -0.68 3.41 11.64
C HIS A 70 -0.63 1.95 11.17
N ALA A 71 -0.20 1.70 9.93
CA ALA A 71 0.01 0.35 9.41
C ALA A 71 1.00 -0.44 10.28
N TYR A 72 2.09 0.18 10.74
CA TYR A 72 3.02 -0.43 11.69
C TYR A 72 2.31 -0.85 12.98
N GLN A 73 1.54 0.04 13.62
CA GLN A 73 0.83 -0.30 14.85
C GLN A 73 -0.15 -1.46 14.65
N LEU A 74 -0.84 -1.49 13.52
CA LEU A 74 -1.77 -2.56 13.16
C LEU A 74 -1.05 -3.91 13.06
N LEU A 75 0.05 -3.97 12.32
CA LEU A 75 0.85 -5.19 12.16
C LEU A 75 1.47 -5.65 13.49
N LYS A 76 1.90 -4.71 14.33
CA LYS A 76 2.42 -5.01 15.67
C LYS A 76 1.37 -5.61 16.59
N LYS A 77 0.17 -5.03 16.64
CA LYS A 77 -0.98 -5.61 17.36
C LYS A 77 -1.37 -6.98 16.80
N GLY A 78 -1.22 -7.16 15.48
CA GLY A 78 -1.40 -8.43 14.79
C GLY A 78 -0.38 -9.52 15.13
N GLY A 79 0.70 -9.17 15.84
CA GLY A 79 1.73 -10.11 16.29
C GLY A 79 2.96 -10.20 15.38
N LEU A 80 3.12 -9.33 14.39
CA LEU A 80 4.37 -9.22 13.63
C LEU A 80 5.46 -8.62 14.52
N LYS A 81 6.70 -9.11 14.36
CA LYS A 81 7.86 -8.66 15.13
C LYS A 81 8.56 -7.51 14.41
N ASP A 82 9.26 -6.65 15.17
CA ASP A 82 10.01 -5.52 14.59
C ASP A 82 11.10 -5.99 13.63
N GLU A 83 11.70 -7.15 13.88
CA GLU A 83 12.71 -7.76 13.02
C GLU A 83 12.16 -8.13 11.63
N ASN A 84 10.82 -8.25 11.49
CA ASN A 84 10.16 -8.62 10.25
C ASN A 84 9.37 -7.48 9.59
N ILE A 85 9.35 -6.28 10.19
CA ILE A 85 8.73 -5.08 9.61
C ILE A 85 9.83 -4.08 9.26
N VAL A 86 10.00 -3.79 7.98
CA VAL A 86 10.94 -2.80 7.46
C VAL A 86 10.20 -1.49 7.21
N VAL A 87 10.64 -0.40 7.84
CA VAL A 87 9.97 0.90 7.73
C VAL A 87 10.84 1.93 7.02
N PHE A 88 10.27 2.53 5.97
CA PHE A 88 10.79 3.68 5.26
C PHE A 88 9.86 4.88 5.49
N MET A 89 10.36 5.91 6.15
CA MET A 89 9.67 7.18 6.31
C MET A 89 10.70 8.29 6.47
N TYR A 90 10.50 9.46 5.87
CA TYR A 90 11.51 10.52 5.91
C TYR A 90 11.79 11.01 7.34
N ASP A 91 10.82 10.87 8.25
CA ASP A 91 10.91 11.12 9.69
C ASP A 91 11.01 12.61 10.08
N ASP A 92 10.36 13.47 9.30
CA ASP A 92 10.34 14.93 9.48
C ASP A 92 8.99 15.48 9.96
N ILE A 93 8.10 14.60 10.43
CA ILE A 93 6.74 14.96 10.87
C ILE A 93 6.62 15.10 12.40
N ALA A 94 7.06 14.09 13.16
CA ALA A 94 6.82 14.03 14.60
C ALA A 94 7.41 15.23 15.36
N ASN A 95 8.61 15.66 14.97
CA ASN A 95 9.31 16.80 15.58
C ASN A 95 9.33 18.04 14.67
N ASN A 96 8.43 18.12 13.69
CA ASN A 96 8.31 19.28 12.83
C ASN A 96 7.88 20.51 13.63
N GLU A 97 8.42 21.69 13.36
CA GLU A 97 8.00 22.93 14.05
C GLU A 97 6.50 23.24 13.88
N GLU A 98 5.90 22.77 12.78
CA GLU A 98 4.47 22.93 12.51
C GLU A 98 3.59 21.89 13.21
N ASN A 99 4.18 20.83 13.79
CA ASN A 99 3.43 19.82 14.51
C ASN A 99 2.96 20.35 15.88
N PRO A 100 1.63 20.46 16.11
CA PRO A 100 1.12 20.96 17.37
C PRO A 100 1.37 20.00 18.55
N ARG A 101 1.69 18.73 18.28
CA ARG A 101 1.98 17.70 19.28
C ARG A 101 3.34 17.08 18.98
N GLN A 102 4.40 17.72 19.48
CA GLN A 102 5.78 17.27 19.29
C GLN A 102 5.97 15.81 19.74
N GLY A 103 6.65 15.02 18.90
CA GLY A 103 6.88 13.60 19.13
C GLY A 103 5.67 12.69 18.90
N VAL A 104 4.55 13.22 18.40
CA VAL A 104 3.30 12.49 18.18
C VAL A 104 2.86 12.59 16.73
N ILE A 105 2.38 11.48 16.17
CA ILE A 105 1.66 11.43 14.89
C ILE A 105 0.34 10.70 15.12
N ILE A 106 -0.79 11.33 14.80
CA ILE A 106 -2.12 10.71 14.74
C ILE A 106 -2.53 10.49 13.28
N ASN A 107 -3.27 9.42 12.98
CA ASN A 107 -3.79 9.11 11.64
C ASN A 107 -5.34 9.13 11.57
N SER A 108 -6.00 9.59 12.63
CA SER A 108 -7.44 9.87 12.62
C SER A 108 -7.79 11.02 13.58
N PRO A 109 -8.94 11.71 13.40
CA PRO A 109 -9.27 12.91 14.19
C PRO A 109 -9.32 12.71 15.71
N HIS A 110 -9.65 11.50 16.14
CA HIS A 110 -9.74 11.10 17.54
C HIS A 110 -8.80 9.93 17.87
N GLY A 111 -7.85 9.64 16.98
CA GLY A 111 -6.90 8.55 17.14
C GLY A 111 -5.83 8.84 18.18
N GLU A 112 -5.23 7.76 18.68
CA GLU A 112 -4.05 7.81 19.52
C GLU A 112 -2.78 8.06 18.69
N ASP A 113 -1.66 8.24 19.38
CA ASP A 113 -0.34 8.32 18.75
C ASP A 113 0.03 7.00 18.07
N VAL A 114 0.30 7.06 16.77
CA VAL A 114 0.76 5.93 15.96
C VAL A 114 2.27 5.95 15.73
N TYR A 115 2.98 7.02 16.11
CA TYR A 115 4.42 7.16 15.87
C TYR A 115 5.29 6.37 16.84
N LYS A 116 4.84 6.24 18.10
CA LYS A 116 5.63 5.62 19.15
C LYS A 116 6.00 4.17 18.82
N GLY A 117 7.30 3.89 18.87
CA GLY A 117 7.85 2.55 18.68
C GLY A 117 8.11 2.17 17.22
N VAL A 118 7.67 2.97 16.24
CA VAL A 118 7.92 2.71 14.82
C VAL A 118 9.44 2.69 14.57
N PRO A 119 10.00 1.58 14.02
CA PRO A 119 11.41 1.48 13.68
C PRO A 119 11.86 2.56 12.70
N LYS A 120 13.10 3.01 12.88
CA LYS A 120 13.76 3.99 12.01
C LYS A 120 14.72 3.27 11.08
N ASP A 121 14.19 2.33 10.29
CA ASP A 121 15.04 1.48 9.48
C ASP A 121 15.69 2.25 8.34
N TYR A 122 14.91 3.09 7.66
CA TYR A 122 15.38 4.00 6.61
C TYR A 122 14.66 5.33 6.76
N THR A 123 15.42 6.38 7.05
CA THR A 123 14.90 7.73 7.32
C THR A 123 15.71 8.80 6.61
N GLY A 124 15.14 9.99 6.42
CA GLY A 124 15.80 11.07 5.69
C GLY A 124 16.26 10.63 4.31
N ASP A 125 17.52 10.94 3.99
CA ASP A 125 18.11 10.66 2.68
C ASP A 125 18.40 9.16 2.44
N ASP A 126 18.17 8.29 3.43
CA ASP A 126 18.25 6.83 3.26
C ASP A 126 16.96 6.24 2.65
N VAL A 127 15.88 7.03 2.51
CA VAL A 127 14.63 6.61 1.85
C VAL A 127 14.78 6.71 0.33
N THR A 128 15.59 5.82 -0.23
CA THR A 128 15.95 5.80 -1.66
C THR A 128 15.36 4.60 -2.39
N VAL A 129 15.20 4.72 -3.72
CA VAL A 129 14.81 3.60 -4.59
C VAL A 129 15.73 2.40 -4.40
N ASN A 130 17.04 2.64 -4.34
CA ASN A 130 18.02 1.58 -4.17
C ASN A 130 17.80 0.81 -2.87
N ASN A 131 17.65 1.51 -1.74
CA ASN A 131 17.43 0.85 -0.45
C ASN A 131 16.09 0.10 -0.42
N PHE A 132 15.02 0.67 -0.96
CA PHE A 132 13.73 0.00 -1.03
C PHE A 132 13.79 -1.31 -1.83
N LEU A 133 14.33 -1.27 -3.06
CA LEU A 133 14.45 -2.46 -3.90
C LEU A 133 15.42 -3.49 -3.31
N ALA A 134 16.52 -3.05 -2.70
CA ALA A 134 17.45 -3.94 -2.01
C ALA A 134 16.83 -4.60 -0.78
N ALA A 135 16.05 -3.87 0.02
CA ALA A 135 15.32 -4.41 1.16
C ALA A 135 14.27 -5.45 0.74
N LEU A 136 13.51 -5.16 -0.33
CA LEU A 136 12.57 -6.11 -0.94
C LEU A 136 13.26 -7.41 -1.38
N LEU A 137 14.43 -7.28 -2.02
CA LEU A 137 15.20 -8.40 -2.52
C LEU A 137 15.99 -9.16 -1.43
N GLY A 138 15.97 -8.71 -0.18
CA GLY A 138 16.76 -9.31 0.89
C GLY A 138 18.28 -9.07 0.75
N ASN A 139 18.68 -8.08 -0.07
CA ASN A 139 20.08 -7.85 -0.40
C ASN A 139 20.75 -6.84 0.54
N LYS A 140 21.21 -7.32 1.70
CA LYS A 140 21.93 -6.50 2.71
C LYS A 140 23.16 -5.79 2.15
N THR A 141 23.83 -6.38 1.14
CA THR A 141 25.07 -5.80 0.57
C THR A 141 24.82 -4.61 -0.35
N ALA A 142 23.60 -4.45 -0.86
CA ALA A 142 23.22 -3.33 -1.71
C ALA A 142 22.62 -2.15 -0.93
N ILE A 143 22.41 -2.32 0.38
CA ILE A 143 21.92 -1.25 1.25
C ILE A 143 23.02 -0.21 1.49
N THR A 144 22.65 1.06 1.37
CA THR A 144 23.49 2.22 1.69
C THR A 144 22.80 3.06 2.77
N GLY A 145 23.38 3.12 3.96
CA GLY A 145 22.75 3.80 5.11
C GLY A 145 21.65 2.98 5.79
N GLY A 146 20.89 3.63 6.67
CA GLY A 146 19.83 2.99 7.46
C GLY A 146 20.31 1.89 8.41
N SER A 147 19.35 1.10 8.89
CA SER A 147 19.57 -0.01 9.84
C SER A 147 20.16 -1.26 9.20
N GLY A 148 20.09 -1.39 7.87
CA GLY A 148 20.44 -2.62 7.15
C GLY A 148 19.37 -3.73 7.22
N LYS A 149 18.20 -3.46 7.80
CA LYS A 149 17.10 -4.43 7.87
C LYS A 149 16.49 -4.66 6.48
N VAL A 150 16.36 -5.92 6.08
CA VAL A 150 15.81 -6.34 4.78
C VAL A 150 14.84 -7.50 4.96
N VAL A 151 14.06 -7.81 3.92
CA VAL A 151 13.16 -8.96 3.89
C VAL A 151 13.94 -10.23 3.52
N ASP A 152 14.58 -10.80 4.53
CA ASP A 152 15.36 -12.06 4.48
C ASP A 152 14.43 -13.28 4.66
N SER A 153 13.44 -13.37 3.77
CA SER A 153 12.31 -14.30 3.87
C SER A 153 12.59 -15.68 3.25
N GLY A 154 11.89 -16.71 3.74
CA GLY A 154 11.93 -18.08 3.22
C GLY A 154 10.77 -18.44 2.27
N PRO A 155 10.79 -19.63 1.65
CA PRO A 155 9.78 -20.05 0.66
C PRO A 155 8.36 -20.23 1.22
N ASN A 156 8.20 -20.36 2.54
CA ASN A 156 6.90 -20.53 3.18
C ASN A 156 6.34 -19.21 3.76
N ASP A 157 7.11 -18.13 3.66
CA ASP A 157 6.80 -16.85 4.31
C ASP A 157 5.79 -16.04 3.48
N HIS A 158 5.07 -15.15 4.17
CA HIS A 158 4.13 -14.22 3.56
C HIS A 158 4.67 -12.80 3.65
N ILE A 159 4.58 -12.03 2.57
CA ILE A 159 5.08 -10.65 2.51
C ILE A 159 3.91 -9.69 2.31
N PHE A 160 3.82 -8.65 3.12
CA PHE A 160 2.91 -7.52 2.95
C PHE A 160 3.69 -6.25 2.62
N ILE A 161 3.39 -5.61 1.50
CA ILE A 161 3.99 -4.32 1.13
C ILE A 161 2.90 -3.28 1.15
N PHE A 162 3.14 -2.17 1.84
CA PHE A 162 2.28 -1.01 1.81
C PHE A 162 3.07 0.25 1.49
N TYR A 163 2.64 0.94 0.44
CA TYR A 163 3.17 2.23 0.03
C TYR A 163 2.06 3.29 0.14
N SER A 164 2.40 4.46 0.68
CA SER A 164 1.53 5.65 0.70
C SER A 164 2.32 6.90 0.31
N ASP A 165 1.92 7.54 -0.80
CA ASP A 165 2.44 8.83 -1.25
C ASP A 165 1.67 9.44 -2.44
N HIS A 166 2.23 10.50 -3.02
CA HIS A 166 2.05 10.94 -4.39
C HIS A 166 2.42 9.87 -5.44
N GLY A 167 1.72 9.96 -6.57
CA GLY A 167 2.03 9.20 -7.77
C GLY A 167 1.74 10.00 -9.03
N GLY A 168 2.18 9.44 -10.14
CA GLY A 168 1.80 9.83 -11.48
C GLY A 168 1.76 8.60 -12.38
N ALA A 169 1.41 8.80 -13.64
CA ALA A 169 1.37 7.69 -14.59
C ALA A 169 2.75 7.00 -14.68
N GLY A 170 2.84 5.74 -14.25
CA GLY A 170 4.01 4.87 -14.33
C GLY A 170 5.14 5.21 -13.35
N VAL A 171 4.90 6.08 -12.37
CA VAL A 171 5.91 6.51 -11.40
C VAL A 171 5.27 6.82 -10.04
N ILE A 172 5.93 6.41 -8.96
CA ILE A 172 5.55 6.79 -7.59
C ILE A 172 6.67 7.57 -6.92
N GLY A 173 6.29 8.51 -6.05
CA GLY A 173 7.20 9.43 -5.40
C GLY A 173 8.22 8.75 -4.48
N MET A 174 9.36 9.43 -4.32
CA MET A 174 10.35 9.13 -3.29
C MET A 174 10.80 10.48 -2.72
N PRO A 175 11.12 10.58 -1.41
CA PRO A 175 11.53 11.85 -0.83
C PRO A 175 12.93 12.27 -1.28
N THR A 176 13.64 11.36 -1.96
CA THR A 176 14.94 11.56 -2.61
C THR A 176 14.84 11.22 -4.10
N ASP A 177 15.62 11.91 -4.93
CA ASP A 177 15.79 11.51 -6.33
C ASP A 177 16.66 10.23 -6.47
N PRO A 178 16.38 9.38 -7.48
CA PRO A 178 15.26 9.45 -8.41
C PRO A 178 13.96 8.88 -7.80
N TYR A 179 12.82 9.16 -8.44
CA TYR A 179 11.54 8.49 -8.17
C TYR A 179 11.52 7.02 -8.63
N LEU A 180 10.55 6.24 -8.13
CA LEU A 180 10.42 4.83 -8.44
C LEU A 180 9.51 4.63 -9.66
N TYR A 181 10.09 4.15 -10.76
CA TYR A 181 9.35 3.81 -11.99
C TYR A 181 8.75 2.40 -11.92
N ALA A 182 7.60 2.22 -12.58
CA ALA A 182 6.87 0.96 -12.57
C ALA A 182 7.69 -0.23 -13.08
N ASN A 183 8.47 -0.06 -14.15
CA ASN A 183 9.28 -1.15 -14.68
C ASN A 183 10.33 -1.66 -13.67
N ASP A 184 10.98 -0.76 -12.93
CA ASP A 184 11.99 -1.14 -11.92
C ASP A 184 11.35 -1.90 -10.76
N LEU A 185 10.18 -1.46 -10.31
CA LEU A 185 9.40 -2.16 -9.28
C LEU A 185 9.01 -3.57 -9.75
N ILE A 186 8.42 -3.69 -10.93
CA ILE A 186 7.95 -4.97 -11.48
C ILE A 186 9.12 -5.93 -11.71
N ASP A 187 10.26 -5.43 -12.18
CA ASP A 187 11.46 -6.26 -12.34
C ASP A 187 12.02 -6.73 -11.00
N ALA A 188 11.97 -5.91 -9.95
CA ALA A 188 12.32 -6.34 -8.60
C ALA A 188 11.35 -7.41 -8.07
N LEU A 189 10.05 -7.28 -8.31
CA LEU A 189 9.05 -8.30 -7.93
C LEU A 189 9.27 -9.63 -8.68
N LYS A 190 9.58 -9.58 -9.98
CA LYS A 190 9.97 -10.76 -10.77
C LYS A 190 11.24 -11.42 -10.24
N LYS A 191 12.26 -10.62 -9.89
CA LYS A 191 13.50 -11.13 -9.27
C LYS A 191 13.23 -11.76 -7.91
N LYS A 192 12.37 -11.13 -7.08
CA LYS A 192 11.95 -11.67 -5.79
C LYS A 192 11.23 -13.01 -5.98
N HIS A 193 10.32 -13.12 -6.93
CA HIS A 193 9.65 -14.38 -7.27
C HIS A 193 10.65 -15.46 -7.72
N ALA A 194 11.54 -15.12 -8.66
CA ALA A 194 12.54 -16.06 -9.18
C ALA A 194 13.48 -16.61 -8.10
N SER A 195 13.69 -15.87 -7.00
CA SER A 195 14.47 -16.35 -5.85
C SER A 195 13.74 -17.39 -4.99
N GLY A 196 12.42 -17.56 -5.15
CA GLY A 196 11.62 -18.52 -4.38
C GLY A 196 11.55 -18.21 -2.88
N THR A 197 11.69 -16.94 -2.49
CA THR A 197 11.81 -16.51 -1.09
C THR A 197 10.50 -16.01 -0.47
N TYR A 198 9.36 -16.47 -0.97
CA TYR A 198 8.05 -16.26 -0.35
C TYR A 198 7.02 -17.25 -0.92
N LYS A 199 5.97 -17.50 -0.16
CA LYS A 199 4.80 -18.29 -0.57
C LYS A 199 3.79 -17.45 -1.33
N SER A 200 3.41 -16.30 -0.76
CA SER A 200 2.57 -15.30 -1.40
C SER A 200 2.90 -13.89 -0.91
N LEU A 201 2.65 -12.90 -1.76
CA LEU A 201 2.93 -11.49 -1.48
C LEU A 201 1.68 -10.64 -1.76
N VAL A 202 1.36 -9.73 -0.86
CA VAL A 202 0.30 -8.73 -1.03
C VAL A 202 0.92 -7.34 -1.11
N PHE A 203 0.46 -6.52 -2.07
CA PHE A 203 0.93 -5.16 -2.27
C PHE A 203 -0.26 -4.19 -2.25
N TYR A 204 -0.29 -3.29 -1.27
CA TYR A 204 -1.26 -2.19 -1.19
C TYR A 204 -0.57 -0.88 -1.60
N LEU A 205 -1.16 -0.16 -2.55
CA LEU A 205 -0.58 1.05 -3.13
C LEU A 205 -1.54 2.23 -3.05
N GLU A 206 -1.28 3.14 -2.11
CA GLU A 206 -1.92 4.47 -2.03
C GLU A 206 -1.08 5.48 -2.83
N ALA A 207 -1.58 5.83 -4.02
CA ALA A 207 -1.03 6.91 -4.84
C ALA A 207 -2.00 7.32 -5.95
N CYS A 208 -1.80 8.51 -6.50
CA CYS A 208 -2.45 8.92 -7.75
C CYS A 208 -1.99 8.03 -8.91
N GLU A 209 -2.91 7.76 -9.84
CA GLU A 209 -2.68 6.93 -11.02
C GLU A 209 -2.05 5.56 -10.68
N SER A 210 -2.29 5.04 -9.47
CA SER A 210 -1.59 3.89 -8.91
C SER A 210 -1.80 2.61 -9.71
N GLY A 211 -2.93 2.47 -10.41
CA GLY A 211 -3.17 1.36 -11.34
C GLY A 211 -2.08 1.24 -12.43
N SER A 212 -1.53 2.37 -12.87
CA SER A 212 -0.50 2.42 -13.92
C SER A 212 0.84 1.78 -13.52
N MET A 213 1.05 1.52 -12.22
CA MET A 213 2.24 0.83 -11.72
C MET A 213 2.23 -0.68 -12.00
N PHE A 214 1.04 -1.26 -12.24
CA PHE A 214 0.87 -2.69 -12.46
C PHE A 214 0.24 -3.02 -13.81
N GLU A 215 -0.60 -2.13 -14.33
CA GLU A 215 -1.37 -2.34 -15.55
C GLU A 215 -0.48 -2.57 -16.78
N GLY A 216 -0.68 -3.72 -17.44
CA GLY A 216 0.15 -4.15 -18.57
C GLY A 216 1.57 -4.59 -18.21
N LEU A 217 1.96 -4.59 -16.92
CA LEU A 217 3.32 -4.89 -16.47
C LEU A 217 3.41 -6.08 -15.52
N LEU A 218 2.51 -6.19 -14.53
CA LEU A 218 2.50 -7.27 -13.54
C LEU A 218 1.85 -8.53 -14.13
N PRO A 219 2.61 -9.60 -14.40
CA PRO A 219 2.03 -10.84 -14.90
C PRO A 219 1.38 -11.65 -13.77
N GLU A 220 0.43 -12.52 -14.13
CA GLU A 220 -0.04 -13.60 -13.25
C GLU A 220 1.05 -14.69 -13.08
N GLY A 221 0.88 -15.55 -12.08
CA GLY A 221 1.78 -16.67 -11.78
C GLY A 221 2.99 -16.32 -10.92
N LEU A 222 3.02 -15.11 -10.32
CA LEU A 222 4.09 -14.70 -9.41
C LEU A 222 3.73 -14.96 -7.93
N ASN A 223 2.52 -15.40 -7.63
CA ASN A 223 1.94 -15.42 -6.28
C ASN A 223 1.92 -14.02 -5.65
N ILE A 224 1.61 -13.00 -6.46
CA ILE A 224 1.52 -11.60 -6.03
C ILE A 224 0.09 -11.10 -6.24
N TYR A 225 -0.54 -10.57 -5.20
CA TYR A 225 -1.82 -9.87 -5.28
C TYR A 225 -1.63 -8.39 -4.95
N ALA A 226 -1.97 -7.51 -5.88
CA ALA A 226 -1.85 -6.07 -5.67
C ALA A 226 -3.22 -5.40 -5.67
N THR A 227 -3.42 -4.41 -4.80
CA THR A 227 -4.56 -3.48 -4.86
C THR A 227 -4.06 -2.04 -4.86
N THR A 228 -4.79 -1.16 -5.55
CA THR A 228 -4.39 0.24 -5.76
C THR A 228 -5.51 1.17 -5.35
N ALA A 229 -5.17 2.34 -4.82
CA ALA A 229 -6.15 3.35 -4.41
C ALA A 229 -6.94 3.93 -5.58
N SER A 230 -6.35 3.96 -6.77
CA SER A 230 -6.98 4.43 -7.99
C SER A 230 -6.59 3.56 -9.20
N ASN A 231 -7.28 3.74 -10.32
CA ASN A 231 -6.91 3.16 -11.61
C ASN A 231 -5.67 3.87 -12.22
N ALA A 232 -5.37 3.65 -13.50
CA ALA A 232 -4.22 4.26 -14.18
C ALA A 232 -4.37 5.75 -14.60
N ASP A 233 -5.55 6.36 -14.49
CA ASP A 233 -5.85 7.72 -14.98
C ASP A 233 -6.61 8.64 -14.00
N GLU A 234 -6.93 8.16 -12.79
CA GLU A 234 -7.46 8.98 -11.69
C GLU A 234 -6.48 9.14 -10.54
N SER A 235 -6.69 10.24 -9.84
CA SER A 235 -6.00 10.57 -8.60
C SER A 235 -6.56 9.74 -7.43
N SER A 236 -5.75 9.61 -6.38
CA SER A 236 -6.24 9.20 -5.07
C SER A 236 -6.53 10.41 -4.18
N TRP A 237 -6.96 10.18 -2.94
CA TRP A 237 -7.60 11.22 -2.14
C TRP A 237 -7.12 11.22 -0.69
N GLY A 238 -6.67 12.36 -0.20
CA GLY A 238 -6.45 12.61 1.22
C GLY A 238 -7.77 12.72 1.98
N THR A 239 -7.80 12.32 3.24
CA THR A 239 -8.97 12.46 4.12
C THR A 239 -8.56 13.03 5.48
N TYR A 240 -9.55 13.31 6.31
CA TYR A 240 -9.32 13.96 7.61
C TYR A 240 -8.56 15.28 7.45
N CYS A 241 -9.02 16.09 6.50
CA CYS A 241 -8.42 17.37 6.12
C CYS A 241 -9.09 18.57 6.83
N PRO A 242 -8.34 19.66 7.10
CA PRO A 242 -8.93 20.87 7.67
C PRO A 242 -10.03 21.44 6.78
N GLY A 243 -11.20 21.70 7.37
CA GLY A 243 -12.37 22.21 6.63
C GLY A 243 -13.29 21.12 6.05
N GLU A 244 -12.86 19.85 6.07
CA GLU A 244 -13.65 18.70 5.63
C GLU A 244 -14.25 17.92 6.81
N PHE A 245 -15.20 17.01 6.55
CA PHE A 245 -15.81 16.17 7.59
C PHE A 245 -15.48 14.68 7.38
N PRO A 246 -15.00 13.97 8.42
CA PRO A 246 -14.64 14.50 9.74
C PRO A 246 -13.31 15.29 9.67
N SER A 247 -13.27 16.43 10.36
CA SER A 247 -12.12 17.34 10.39
C SER A 247 -11.09 16.84 11.41
N PRO A 248 -9.78 17.09 11.19
CA PRO A 248 -8.78 16.88 12.22
C PRO A 248 -8.98 17.86 13.39
N PRO A 249 -8.32 17.63 14.54
CA PRO A 249 -8.26 18.62 15.62
C PRO A 249 -7.79 19.97 15.09
N ILE A 250 -8.35 21.06 15.61
CA ILE A 250 -8.25 22.40 15.03
C ILE A 250 -6.82 22.98 14.98
N GLU A 251 -5.91 22.39 15.76
CA GLU A 251 -4.50 22.69 15.78
C GLU A 251 -3.71 22.10 14.59
N TYR A 252 -4.22 21.06 13.93
CA TYR A 252 -3.61 20.47 12.74
C TYR A 252 -4.06 21.24 11.49
N GLY A 253 -3.07 21.77 10.77
CA GLY A 253 -3.26 22.48 9.51
C GLY A 253 -2.98 21.62 8.28
N THR A 254 -3.15 20.31 8.36
CA THR A 254 -2.84 19.35 7.29
C THR A 254 -3.78 18.14 7.38
N CYS A 255 -3.91 17.36 6.31
CA CYS A 255 -4.68 16.11 6.31
C CYS A 255 -3.97 15.04 7.15
N LEU A 256 -4.72 14.19 7.87
CA LEU A 256 -4.15 13.19 8.78
C LEU A 256 -3.89 11.82 8.17
N GLY A 257 -4.53 11.50 7.04
CA GLY A 257 -4.37 10.21 6.37
C GLY A 257 -5.00 10.21 4.99
N ASP A 258 -4.88 9.11 4.28
CA ASP A 258 -5.36 8.97 2.91
C ASP A 258 -6.55 8.00 2.81
N LEU A 259 -7.51 8.28 1.93
CA LEU A 259 -8.83 7.66 1.97
C LEU A 259 -8.74 6.14 1.79
N TYR A 260 -7.98 5.64 0.82
CA TYR A 260 -7.83 4.20 0.63
C TYR A 260 -7.06 3.59 1.81
N SER A 261 -5.99 4.25 2.26
CA SER A 261 -5.20 3.82 3.43
C SER A 261 -6.05 3.66 4.69
N ILE A 262 -6.75 4.72 5.08
CA ILE A 262 -7.65 4.75 6.23
C ILE A 262 -8.76 3.71 6.08
N SER A 263 -9.25 3.49 4.86
CA SER A 263 -10.31 2.52 4.61
C SER A 263 -9.88 1.11 4.99
N TRP A 264 -8.71 0.65 4.54
CA TRP A 264 -8.27 -0.73 4.83
C TRP A 264 -7.73 -0.87 6.26
N MET A 265 -7.10 0.17 6.81
CA MET A 265 -6.57 0.13 8.18
C MET A 265 -7.70 0.12 9.22
N GLU A 266 -8.67 1.03 9.13
CA GLU A 266 -9.77 1.08 10.09
C GLU A 266 -10.70 -0.15 10.03
N ASP A 267 -10.79 -0.77 8.86
CA ASP A 267 -11.43 -2.07 8.66
C ASP A 267 -10.65 -3.16 9.41
N SER A 268 -9.37 -3.28 9.10
CA SER A 268 -8.48 -4.27 9.72
C SER A 268 -8.37 -4.13 11.25
N GLU A 269 -8.53 -2.91 11.79
CA GLU A 269 -8.54 -2.67 13.24
C GLU A 269 -9.82 -3.13 13.95
N ARG A 270 -10.93 -3.33 13.24
CA ARG A 270 -12.24 -3.64 13.84
C ARG A 270 -12.59 -5.11 13.77
N HIS A 271 -12.01 -5.85 12.84
CA HIS A 271 -12.41 -7.22 12.54
C HIS A 271 -11.38 -8.26 13.01
N ASN A 272 -11.86 -9.49 13.21
CA ASN A 272 -10.99 -10.65 13.35
C ASN A 272 -10.46 -11.06 11.97
N LEU A 273 -9.17 -10.81 11.73
CA LEU A 273 -8.55 -11.02 10.42
C LEU A 273 -8.37 -12.49 10.05
N ARG A 274 -8.70 -13.43 10.94
CA ARG A 274 -8.83 -14.87 10.61
C ARG A 274 -10.15 -15.19 9.90
N THR A 275 -11.13 -14.29 9.98
CA THR A 275 -12.47 -14.48 9.40
C THR A 275 -12.69 -13.67 8.13
N GLU A 276 -11.91 -12.61 7.95
CA GLU A 276 -11.98 -11.74 6.79
C GLU A 276 -10.91 -12.08 5.75
N THR A 277 -11.33 -12.11 4.49
CA THR A 277 -10.47 -12.34 3.33
C THR A 277 -10.02 -11.04 2.69
N LEU A 278 -8.89 -11.07 1.99
CA LEU A 278 -8.41 -9.96 1.14
C LEU A 278 -9.50 -9.46 0.18
N LYS A 279 -10.33 -10.36 -0.36
CA LYS A 279 -11.45 -10.04 -1.25
C LYS A 279 -12.54 -9.24 -0.54
N GLN A 280 -12.88 -9.62 0.69
CA GLN A 280 -13.91 -8.91 1.46
C GLN A 280 -13.45 -7.49 1.78
N GLN A 281 -12.23 -7.34 2.29
CA GLN A 281 -11.62 -6.03 2.50
C GLN A 281 -11.53 -5.22 1.21
N TYR A 282 -11.09 -5.82 0.09
CA TYR A 282 -11.07 -5.15 -1.21
C TYR A 282 -12.43 -4.56 -1.57
N HIS A 283 -13.53 -5.29 -1.36
CA HIS A 283 -14.87 -4.80 -1.64
C HIS A 283 -15.29 -3.65 -0.70
N LEU A 284 -15.02 -3.78 0.59
CA LEU A 284 -15.31 -2.73 1.58
C LEU A 284 -14.53 -1.44 1.31
N VAL A 285 -13.24 -1.58 1.03
CA VAL A 285 -12.34 -0.47 0.68
C VAL A 285 -12.78 0.17 -0.63
N LYS A 286 -13.10 -0.63 -1.66
CA LYS A 286 -13.62 -0.12 -2.93
C LYS A 286 -14.88 0.70 -2.76
N GLU A 287 -15.83 0.25 -1.94
CA GLU A 287 -17.07 0.96 -1.69
C GLU A 287 -16.83 2.28 -0.96
N ARG A 288 -15.99 2.28 0.10
CA ARG A 288 -15.66 3.50 0.85
C ARG A 288 -14.87 4.50 0.02
N THR A 289 -13.88 4.05 -0.75
CA THR A 289 -13.01 4.91 -1.57
C THR A 289 -13.75 5.54 -2.73
N ALA A 290 -14.79 4.89 -3.27
CA ALA A 290 -15.69 5.50 -4.26
C ALA A 290 -16.49 6.70 -3.68
N SER A 291 -16.40 6.95 -2.36
CA SER A 291 -16.98 8.08 -1.59
C SER A 291 -18.48 8.34 -1.82
N GLY A 292 -19.21 7.38 -2.40
CA GLY A 292 -20.62 7.51 -2.78
C GLY A 292 -20.92 8.61 -3.80
N ASN A 293 -19.92 9.25 -4.42
CA ASN A 293 -20.08 10.35 -5.36
C ASN A 293 -19.19 10.12 -6.60
N PRO A 294 -19.74 10.07 -7.83
CA PRO A 294 -18.92 9.88 -9.03
C PRO A 294 -17.87 10.98 -9.28
N ALA A 295 -18.02 12.15 -8.64
CA ALA A 295 -17.11 13.29 -8.79
C ALA A 295 -15.99 13.35 -7.74
N TYR A 296 -16.06 12.54 -6.67
CA TYR A 296 -15.10 12.55 -5.57
C TYR A 296 -14.83 11.11 -5.14
N GLY A 297 -13.57 10.70 -5.09
CA GLY A 297 -13.19 9.30 -4.84
C GLY A 297 -12.56 8.65 -6.07
N SER A 298 -12.22 7.36 -5.92
CA SER A 298 -11.47 6.62 -6.92
C SER A 298 -11.89 5.15 -6.99
N HIS A 299 -11.57 4.52 -8.10
CA HIS A 299 -11.78 3.10 -8.36
C HIS A 299 -10.61 2.30 -7.82
N VAL A 300 -10.84 1.61 -6.70
CA VAL A 300 -9.88 0.66 -6.18
C VAL A 300 -9.75 -0.53 -7.14
N MET A 301 -8.53 -0.74 -7.64
CA MET A 301 -8.23 -1.80 -8.63
C MET A 301 -7.50 -2.96 -7.96
N GLN A 302 -7.42 -4.08 -8.68
CA GLN A 302 -6.68 -5.27 -8.27
C GLN A 302 -5.94 -5.88 -9.46
N TYR A 303 -4.73 -6.38 -9.23
CA TYR A 303 -3.82 -6.89 -10.25
C TYR A 303 -3.08 -8.15 -9.77
N GLY A 304 -2.46 -8.87 -10.72
CA GLY A 304 -1.70 -10.08 -10.45
C GLY A 304 -2.59 -11.30 -10.19
N ASP A 305 -2.19 -12.13 -9.25
CA ASP A 305 -2.82 -13.40 -8.90
C ASP A 305 -4.08 -13.20 -8.04
N VAL A 306 -5.16 -12.72 -8.66
CA VAL A 306 -6.45 -12.41 -7.98
C VAL A 306 -7.03 -13.61 -7.22
N HIS A 307 -6.65 -14.84 -7.55
CA HIS A 307 -7.07 -16.02 -6.78
C HIS A 307 -6.59 -16.01 -5.33
N LEU A 308 -5.47 -15.33 -5.02
CA LEU A 308 -4.97 -15.11 -3.67
C LEU A 308 -5.88 -14.22 -2.83
N SER A 309 -6.79 -13.44 -3.45
CA SER A 309 -7.76 -12.63 -2.69
C SER A 309 -8.69 -13.46 -1.78
N LYS A 310 -8.72 -14.79 -1.97
CA LYS A 310 -9.45 -15.72 -1.10
C LYS A 310 -8.74 -16.01 0.22
N ASP A 311 -7.46 -15.66 0.32
CA ASP A 311 -6.68 -15.82 1.54
C ASP A 311 -7.21 -14.87 2.63
N VAL A 312 -7.17 -15.35 3.87
CA VAL A 312 -7.53 -14.55 5.05
C VAL A 312 -6.45 -13.52 5.33
N LEU A 313 -6.85 -12.32 5.76
CA LEU A 313 -5.95 -11.20 6.07
C LEU A 313 -4.89 -11.58 7.11
N PHE A 314 -5.24 -12.48 8.04
CA PHE A 314 -4.34 -13.02 9.06
C PHE A 314 -3.01 -13.57 8.51
N LEU A 315 -3.00 -14.14 7.30
CA LEU A 315 -1.77 -14.66 6.70
C LEU A 315 -0.72 -13.58 6.44
N TYR A 316 -1.13 -12.33 6.32
CA TYR A 316 -0.25 -11.19 5.99
C TYR A 316 -0.13 -10.21 7.15
N MET A 317 -1.24 -9.89 7.81
CA MET A 317 -1.32 -8.82 8.81
C MET A 317 -1.35 -9.35 10.25
N GLY A 318 -1.50 -10.66 10.45
CA GLY A 318 -1.80 -11.21 11.77
C GLY A 318 -3.20 -10.81 12.23
N THR A 319 -3.48 -10.81 13.53
CA THR A 319 -4.74 -10.27 14.07
C THR A 319 -4.59 -9.89 15.53
N ASP A 320 -5.23 -8.79 15.92
CA ASP A 320 -5.26 -8.36 17.32
C ASP A 320 -6.14 -9.34 18.13
N PRO A 321 -5.62 -9.98 19.20
CA PRO A 321 -6.41 -10.83 20.08
C PRO A 321 -7.61 -10.10 20.72
N ALA A 322 -7.56 -8.77 20.86
CA ALA A 322 -8.68 -7.98 21.35
C ALA A 322 -9.93 -8.07 20.44
N ASN A 323 -9.72 -8.39 19.15
CA ASN A 323 -10.77 -8.52 18.15
C ASN A 323 -11.24 -9.96 17.94
N ASP A 324 -10.82 -10.94 18.76
CA ASP A 324 -11.18 -12.35 18.51
C ASP A 324 -12.70 -12.60 18.47
N ASN A 325 -13.48 -11.80 19.22
CA ASN A 325 -14.95 -11.85 19.23
C ASN A 325 -15.62 -11.02 18.12
N SER A 326 -14.87 -10.21 17.38
CA SER A 326 -15.38 -9.37 16.30
C SER A 326 -15.49 -10.18 15.01
N THR A 327 -16.67 -10.72 14.72
CA THR A 327 -16.91 -11.42 13.45
C THR A 327 -17.12 -10.41 12.33
N PHE A 328 -16.55 -10.69 11.16
CA PHE A 328 -16.92 -10.02 9.93
C PHE A 328 -18.44 -10.13 9.67
N MET A 329 -19.10 -8.99 9.47
CA MET A 329 -20.50 -8.90 9.04
C MET A 329 -20.57 -7.97 7.83
N ASP A 330 -21.23 -8.43 6.75
CA ASP A 330 -21.35 -7.70 5.47
C ASP A 330 -22.02 -6.31 5.61
N ASP A 331 -22.72 -6.04 6.73
CA ASP A 331 -23.51 -4.81 6.94
C ASP A 331 -22.73 -3.69 7.66
N ASN A 332 -21.41 -3.83 7.82
CA ASN A 332 -20.56 -2.79 8.41
C ASN A 332 -20.26 -1.69 7.37
N SER A 333 -21.25 -0.82 7.12
CA SER A 333 -21.00 0.38 6.30
C SER A 333 -19.93 1.24 6.99
N MET A 334 -18.75 1.35 6.41
CA MET A 334 -17.76 2.29 6.90
C MET A 334 -18.26 3.72 6.69
N ARG A 335 -17.95 4.61 7.64
CA ARG A 335 -18.42 6.01 7.55
C ARG A 335 -17.75 6.69 6.36
N VAL A 336 -18.58 7.29 5.50
CA VAL A 336 -18.12 8.13 4.40
C VAL A 336 -17.41 9.34 4.99
N SER A 337 -16.16 9.56 4.59
CA SER A 337 -15.43 10.79 4.85
C SER A 337 -15.36 11.62 3.58
N LYS A 338 -15.41 12.94 3.72
CA LYS A 338 -15.05 13.82 2.62
C LYS A 338 -13.56 13.72 2.37
N ALA A 339 -13.20 13.81 1.10
CA ALA A 339 -11.84 13.60 0.65
C ALA A 339 -11.39 14.75 -0.26
N VAL A 340 -10.10 15.06 -0.20
CA VAL A 340 -9.45 16.10 -0.99
C VAL A 340 -8.49 15.41 -1.94
N ASN A 341 -8.47 15.82 -3.20
CA ASN A 341 -7.55 15.27 -4.19
C ASN A 341 -6.10 15.40 -3.68
N GLN A 342 -5.29 14.34 -3.79
CA GLN A 342 -3.90 14.35 -3.31
C GLN A 342 -3.10 15.58 -3.76
N ARG A 343 -3.24 15.98 -5.03
CA ARG A 343 -2.49 17.11 -5.61
C ARG A 343 -2.88 18.47 -5.02
N ASP A 344 -4.07 18.54 -4.43
CA ASP A 344 -4.60 19.76 -3.79
C ASP A 344 -4.53 19.70 -2.26
N ALA A 345 -4.34 18.52 -1.66
CA ALA A 345 -4.15 18.36 -0.21
C ALA A 345 -2.94 19.16 0.29
N ASP A 346 -1.87 19.24 -0.51
CA ASP A 346 -0.69 20.05 -0.20
C ASP A 346 -1.04 21.55 -0.18
N LEU A 347 -1.89 22.00 -1.11
CA LEU A 347 -2.38 23.38 -1.14
C LEU A 347 -3.32 23.67 0.02
N VAL A 348 -4.11 22.70 0.49
CA VAL A 348 -4.95 22.87 1.68
C VAL A 348 -4.10 23.25 2.88
N HIS A 349 -2.93 22.63 3.05
CA HIS A 349 -2.00 22.99 4.12
C HIS A 349 -1.56 24.45 4.03
N PHE A 350 -1.01 24.88 2.89
CA PHE A 350 -0.53 26.25 2.71
C PHE A 350 -1.67 27.28 2.82
N TRP A 351 -2.83 26.96 2.24
CA TRP A 351 -4.03 27.79 2.31
C TRP A 351 -4.50 27.96 3.75
N TYR A 352 -4.58 26.87 4.51
CA TYR A 352 -4.99 26.90 5.91
C TYR A 352 -4.00 27.67 6.77
N LYS A 353 -2.69 27.44 6.57
CA LYS A 353 -1.59 28.16 7.23
C LYS A 353 -1.69 29.66 7.01
N PHE A 354 -1.97 30.09 5.78
CA PHE A 354 -2.17 31.51 5.45
C PHE A 354 -3.42 32.11 6.13
N HIS A 355 -4.57 31.42 6.05
CA HIS A 355 -5.83 31.94 6.58
C HIS A 355 -5.85 32.00 8.12
N LYS A 356 -5.17 31.05 8.78
CA LYS A 356 -5.08 31.01 10.25
C LYS A 356 -4.03 31.94 10.84
N ALA A 357 -3.07 32.39 10.04
CA ALA A 357 -2.04 33.30 10.54
C ALA A 357 -2.64 34.67 10.90
N PRO A 358 -2.20 35.31 12.00
CA PRO A 358 -2.69 36.63 12.41
C PRO A 358 -2.43 37.70 11.35
N GLU A 359 -3.38 38.61 11.18
CA GLU A 359 -3.23 39.74 10.25
C GLU A 359 -2.02 40.61 10.61
N GLY A 360 -1.25 40.99 9.58
CA GLY A 360 -0.02 41.77 9.73
C GLY A 360 1.18 41.02 10.32
N SER A 361 1.06 39.71 10.62
CA SER A 361 2.18 38.92 11.14
C SER A 361 3.15 38.46 10.05
N VAL A 362 4.43 38.32 10.41
CA VAL A 362 5.47 37.73 9.53
C VAL A 362 5.05 36.32 9.07
N ARG A 363 4.41 35.54 9.96
CA ARG A 363 3.89 34.20 9.64
C ARG A 363 2.88 34.24 8.48
N LYS A 364 2.00 35.24 8.46
CA LYS A 364 1.00 35.38 7.38
C LYS A 364 1.66 35.74 6.06
N THR A 365 2.63 36.64 6.06
CA THR A 365 3.40 37.01 4.87
C THR A 365 4.17 35.82 4.30
N GLU A 366 4.83 35.03 5.16
CA GLU A 366 5.57 33.84 4.74
C GLU A 366 4.63 32.75 4.20
N ALA A 367 3.50 32.49 4.87
CA ALA A 367 2.51 31.54 4.39
C ALA A 367 1.89 31.95 3.05
N GLN A 368 1.63 33.25 2.84
CA GLN A 368 1.16 33.78 1.56
C GLN A 368 2.19 33.56 0.46
N LYS A 369 3.48 33.77 0.76
CA LYS A 369 4.58 33.56 -0.18
C LYS A 369 4.66 32.09 -0.58
N GLN A 370 4.68 31.17 0.40
CA GLN A 370 4.70 29.72 0.14
C GLN A 370 3.52 29.26 -0.72
N LEU A 371 2.30 29.72 -0.41
CA LEU A 371 1.12 29.41 -1.21
C LEU A 371 1.25 29.92 -2.67
N ASN A 372 1.73 31.15 -2.85
CA ASN A 372 1.91 31.74 -4.17
C ASN A 372 3.02 31.03 -4.97
N GLU A 373 4.12 30.67 -4.33
CA GLU A 373 5.22 29.93 -4.95
C GLU A 373 4.75 28.54 -5.41
N ALA A 374 3.99 27.81 -4.57
CA ALA A 374 3.43 26.51 -4.93
C ALA A 374 2.48 26.61 -6.14
N ILE A 375 1.55 27.58 -6.14
CA ILE A 375 0.62 27.79 -7.26
C ILE A 375 1.39 28.21 -8.53
N SER A 376 2.34 29.15 -8.40
CA SER A 376 3.13 29.64 -9.53
C SER A 376 3.99 28.54 -10.14
N HIS A 377 4.56 27.66 -9.32
CA HIS A 377 5.35 26.53 -9.79
C HIS A 377 4.49 25.53 -10.58
N ARG A 378 3.32 25.14 -10.05
CA ARG A 378 2.35 24.28 -10.77
C ARG A 378 1.95 24.90 -12.11
N MET A 379 1.56 26.18 -12.11
CA MET A 379 1.22 26.89 -13.34
C MET A 379 2.37 26.94 -14.34
N HIS A 380 3.61 27.10 -13.87
CA HIS A 380 4.77 27.12 -14.75
C HIS A 380 4.98 25.76 -15.43
N LEU A 381 4.87 24.65 -14.69
CA LEU A 381 4.99 23.30 -15.23
C LEU A 381 3.88 22.99 -16.25
N ASP A 382 2.62 23.27 -15.90
CA ASP A 382 1.47 23.05 -16.79
C ASP A 382 1.64 23.79 -18.13
N ASN A 383 2.02 25.07 -18.06
CA ASN A 383 2.25 25.88 -19.25
C ASN A 383 3.45 25.40 -20.07
N SER A 384 4.51 24.93 -19.40
CA SER A 384 5.72 24.43 -20.06
C SER A 384 5.44 23.12 -20.81
N ILE A 385 4.76 22.16 -20.18
CA ILE A 385 4.37 20.90 -20.82
C ILE A 385 3.39 21.15 -21.98
N ALA A 386 2.39 22.01 -21.78
CA ALA A 386 1.47 22.40 -22.85
C ALA A 386 2.19 23.07 -24.03
N LEU A 387 3.21 23.89 -23.76
CA LEU A 387 4.03 24.51 -24.80
C LEU A 387 4.86 23.46 -25.55
N VAL A 388 5.53 22.55 -24.85
CA VAL A 388 6.30 21.46 -25.45
C VAL A 388 5.43 20.62 -26.38
N GLY A 389 4.23 20.20 -25.93
CA GLY A 389 3.31 19.45 -26.78
C GLY A 389 2.88 20.21 -28.04
N LYS A 390 2.60 21.52 -27.91
CA LYS A 390 2.25 22.38 -29.07
C LYS A 390 3.42 22.55 -30.03
N LEU A 391 4.65 22.65 -29.54
CA LEU A 391 5.85 22.77 -30.36
C LEU A 391 6.15 21.48 -31.14
N LEU A 392 5.94 20.32 -30.51
CA LEU A 392 6.25 19.02 -31.10
C LEU A 392 5.16 18.54 -32.07
N PHE A 393 3.88 18.67 -31.71
CA PHE A 393 2.77 18.07 -32.46
C PHE A 393 1.84 19.11 -33.10
N GLY A 394 2.11 20.41 -32.90
CA GLY A 394 1.26 21.50 -33.35
C GLY A 394 0.10 21.79 -32.40
N ILE A 395 -0.57 22.93 -32.62
CA ILE A 395 -1.59 23.48 -31.71
C ILE A 395 -2.80 22.55 -31.50
N LYS A 396 -3.18 21.77 -32.53
CA LYS A 396 -4.33 20.86 -32.47
C LYS A 396 -3.97 19.51 -31.85
N LYS A 397 -2.94 18.84 -32.37
CA LYS A 397 -2.57 17.49 -31.92
C LYS A 397 -1.78 17.46 -30.62
N GLY A 398 -1.08 18.55 -30.25
CA GLY A 398 -0.30 18.62 -29.01
C GLY A 398 -1.11 18.26 -27.77
N PRO A 399 -2.24 18.94 -27.51
CA PRO A 399 -3.13 18.57 -26.41
C PRO A 399 -3.65 17.13 -26.53
N GLU A 400 -4.10 16.70 -27.72
CA GLU A 400 -4.64 15.35 -27.95
C GLU A 400 -3.63 14.25 -27.60
N VAL A 401 -2.36 14.42 -27.98
CA VAL A 401 -1.28 13.46 -27.70
C VAL A 401 -0.90 13.48 -26.21
N LEU A 402 -0.84 14.65 -25.58
CA LEU A 402 -0.44 14.75 -24.16
C LEU A 402 -1.50 14.23 -23.20
N THR A 403 -2.78 14.29 -23.56
CA THR A 403 -3.88 13.82 -22.71
C THR A 403 -4.43 12.46 -23.12
N SER A 404 -3.84 11.80 -24.12
CA SER A 404 -4.31 10.49 -24.54
C SER A 404 -3.93 9.44 -23.50
N VAL A 405 -4.92 8.66 -23.06
CA VAL A 405 -4.74 7.51 -22.16
C VAL A 405 -4.78 6.24 -23.01
N ARG A 406 -3.81 5.33 -22.81
CA ARG A 406 -3.80 4.03 -23.49
C ARG A 406 -5.00 3.17 -23.01
N PRO A 407 -5.51 2.24 -23.84
CA PRO A 407 -6.57 1.34 -23.41
C PRO A 407 -6.16 0.53 -22.18
N ALA A 408 -7.15 0.22 -21.33
CA ALA A 408 -6.93 -0.56 -20.12
C ALA A 408 -6.28 -1.92 -20.41
N GLY A 409 -5.33 -2.32 -19.57
CA GLY A 409 -4.51 -3.52 -19.69
C GLY A 409 -3.22 -3.34 -20.51
N GLN A 410 -2.96 -2.16 -21.08
CA GLN A 410 -1.70 -1.85 -21.76
C GLN A 410 -0.71 -1.15 -20.82
N PRO A 411 0.62 -1.38 -20.99
CA PRO A 411 1.61 -0.61 -20.28
C PRO A 411 1.57 0.85 -20.73
N LEU A 412 1.87 1.77 -19.81
CA LEU A 412 1.85 3.21 -20.07
C LEU A 412 2.74 3.63 -21.25
N VAL A 413 3.95 3.08 -21.31
CA VAL A 413 4.95 3.30 -22.36
C VAL A 413 5.54 1.96 -22.79
N ASP A 414 6.06 1.91 -24.02
CA ASP A 414 6.74 0.71 -24.51
C ASP A 414 8.24 0.73 -24.18
N ASP A 415 8.84 1.93 -24.15
CA ASP A 415 10.24 2.15 -23.80
C ASP A 415 10.36 3.00 -22.52
N TRP A 416 10.66 2.34 -21.41
CA TRP A 416 10.84 2.96 -20.10
C TRP A 416 12.14 3.74 -19.97
N ASP A 417 13.21 3.34 -20.68
CA ASP A 417 14.48 4.07 -20.67
C ASP A 417 14.33 5.40 -21.44
N CYS A 418 13.56 5.37 -22.54
CA CYS A 418 13.12 6.56 -23.27
C CYS A 418 12.35 7.51 -22.34
N LEU A 419 11.34 7.03 -21.60
CA LEU A 419 10.60 7.84 -20.61
C LEU A 419 11.53 8.46 -19.55
N LYS A 420 12.40 7.67 -18.93
CA LYS A 420 13.36 8.14 -17.92
C LYS A 420 14.30 9.20 -18.47
N SER A 421 14.76 9.03 -19.72
CA SER A 421 15.64 10.00 -20.38
C SER A 421 14.97 11.36 -20.57
N TYR A 422 13.69 11.38 -20.96
CA TYR A 422 12.92 12.62 -21.13
C TYR A 422 12.64 13.35 -19.83
N VAL A 423 12.43 12.63 -18.74
CA VAL A 423 12.28 13.23 -17.41
C VAL A 423 13.64 13.73 -16.88
N SER A 424 14.73 13.02 -17.19
CA SER A 424 16.08 13.33 -16.70
C SER A 424 16.79 14.45 -17.48
N THR A 425 16.37 14.77 -18.71
CA THR A 425 16.99 15.84 -19.49
C THR A 425 16.75 17.21 -18.81
N PRO A 426 17.79 17.85 -18.25
CA PRO A 426 17.67 19.22 -17.79
C PRO A 426 17.50 20.06 -19.05
N THR A 427 16.37 20.75 -19.21
CA THR A 427 16.15 21.61 -20.38
C THR A 427 16.91 22.94 -20.21
N PRO A 428 17.94 23.21 -21.03
CA PRO A 428 18.13 24.54 -21.59
C PRO A 428 17.66 24.50 -23.05
N PHE A 429 16.69 25.35 -23.35
CA PHE A 429 16.20 25.62 -24.70
C PHE A 429 17.35 26.01 -25.65
N SER A 430 17.98 25.08 -26.38
CA SER A 430 18.74 25.42 -27.62
C SER A 430 19.34 24.26 -28.44
N SER A 431 19.05 22.99 -28.19
CA SER A 431 19.53 21.93 -29.11
C SER A 431 18.67 20.69 -28.99
N ILE A 432 17.57 20.69 -29.72
CA ILE A 432 16.60 19.63 -29.67
C ILE A 432 16.42 19.08 -31.09
N SER A 433 17.10 17.97 -31.35
CA SER A 433 16.64 16.92 -32.25
C SER A 433 15.97 15.87 -31.36
N PHE A 434 14.68 16.07 -31.05
CA PHE A 434 13.88 15.06 -30.35
C PHE A 434 13.22 14.14 -31.40
N GLU A 435 13.70 12.91 -31.48
CA GLU A 435 12.91 11.81 -32.01
C GLU A 435 12.03 11.29 -30.87
N PHE A 436 10.75 11.66 -30.87
CA PHE A 436 9.73 11.06 -30.00
C PHE A 436 9.05 9.91 -30.73
N SER A 437 9.31 8.69 -30.26
CA SER A 437 8.46 7.51 -30.37
C SER A 437 8.86 6.55 -29.24
N CYS A 438 8.53 6.87 -27.98
CA CYS A 438 8.58 5.88 -26.89
C CYS A 438 7.32 4.98 -26.87
N GLY A 439 6.47 5.09 -27.90
CA GLY A 439 5.19 4.39 -28.03
C GLY A 439 4.75 4.27 -29.47
#